data_AF-K2EGE9-F1
#
_entry.id   AF-K2EGE9-F1
#
_cell.length_a   1.000
_cell.length_b   1.000
_cell.length_c   1.000
_cell.angle_alpha   90.00
_cell.angle_beta   90.00
_cell.angle_gamma   90.00
#
_symmetry.space_group_name_H-M   'P 1'
#
loop_
_entity.id
_entity.type
_entity.pdbx_description
1 polymer ?
#
loop_
_entity_poly.entity_id
_entity_poly.type
_entity_poly.pdbx_seq_one_letter_code
_entity_poly.pdbx_strand_id
1 'polypeptide(L)' 'MNTPYFLWDYDLTEKDVVKILHSKNQEEKSWITTRILESAKYEDIWRFLTLQQVKEIYPSLKLKKPVKDAWDYALSIWN' A
#
# COMPACT_ATOMS: atom_id res chain seq x y z
N MET A 1 -3.21 -6.17 20.45
CA MET A 1 -2.62 -6.10 19.09
C MET A 1 -3.23 -4.88 18.42
N ASN A 2 -2.43 -4.07 17.70
CA ASN A 2 -2.92 -2.81 17.12
C ASN A 2 -3.29 -3.04 15.65
N THR A 3 -4.58 -3.03 15.34
CA THR A 3 -5.09 -3.07 13.96
C THR A 3 -4.88 -1.69 13.33
N PRO A 4 -4.23 -1.60 12.15
CA PRO A 4 -4.08 -0.31 11.48
C PRO A 4 -5.46 0.27 11.16
N TYR A 5 -5.68 1.56 11.43
CA TYR A 5 -6.99 2.21 11.23
C TYR A 5 -7.52 2.09 9.80
N PHE A 6 -6.63 1.94 8.81
CA PHE A 6 -6.98 1.77 7.39
C PHE A 6 -7.41 0.34 7.02
N LEU A 7 -7.38 -0.59 7.99
CA LEU A 7 -7.86 -1.98 7.89
C LEU A 7 -8.93 -2.28 8.95
N TRP A 8 -9.72 -1.29 9.37
CA TRP A 8 -10.75 -1.47 10.39
C TRP A 8 -11.80 -2.55 10.06
N ASP A 9 -11.95 -2.88 8.77
CA ASP A 9 -12.84 -3.92 8.24
C ASP A 9 -12.20 -5.32 8.21
N TYR A 10 -10.94 -5.47 8.65
CA TYR A 10 -10.22 -6.75 8.69
C TYR A 10 -9.64 -7.03 10.07
N ASP A 11 -9.59 -8.31 10.42
CA ASP A 11 -8.83 -8.81 11.57
C ASP A 11 -7.35 -8.99 11.21
N LEU A 12 -6.69 -7.88 10.87
CA LEU A 12 -5.26 -7.85 10.52
C LEU A 12 -4.50 -6.91 11.44
N THR A 13 -3.39 -7.39 11.98
CA THR A 13 -2.48 -6.56 12.77
C THR A 13 -1.39 -5.96 11.87
N GLU A 14 -0.69 -4.94 12.37
CA GLU A 14 0.50 -4.38 11.70
C GLU A 14 1.55 -5.47 11.35
N LYS A 15 1.72 -6.48 12.21
CA LYS A 15 2.63 -7.60 11.94
C LYS A 15 2.16 -8.45 10.77
N ASP A 16 0.85 -8.64 10.62
CA ASP A 16 0.27 -9.39 9.51
C ASP A 16 0.43 -8.62 8.19
N VAL A 17 0.27 -7.30 8.22
CA VAL A 17 0.55 -6.44 7.05
C VAL A 17 2.00 -6.62 6.57
N VAL A 18 2.98 -6.52 7.48
CA VAL A 18 4.39 -6.73 7.15
C VAL A 18 4.64 -8.14 6.62
N LYS A 19 4.02 -9.16 7.22
CA LYS A 19 4.13 -10.55 6.78
C LYS A 19 3.57 -10.74 5.36
N ILE A 20 2.43 -10.13 5.04
CA ILE A 20 1.83 -10.18 3.69
C ILE A 20 2.73 -9.46 2.68
N LEU A 21 3.27 -8.29 3.03
CA LEU A 21 4.17 -7.53 2.14
C LEU A 21 5.45 -8.30 1.78
N HIS A 22 5.90 -9.20 2.67
CA HIS A 22 7.07 -10.06 2.49
C HIS A 22 6.73 -11.45 1.92
N SER A 23 5.44 -11.73 1.66
CA SER A 23 5.02 -13.02 1.14
C SER A 23 5.40 -13.18 -0.34
N LYS A 24 5.44 -14.43 -0.81
CA LYS A 24 5.63 -14.72 -2.25
C LYS A 24 4.35 -14.55 -3.06
N ASN A 25 3.21 -14.33 -2.40
CA ASN A 25 1.92 -14.20 -3.06
C ASN A 25 1.73 -12.75 -3.57
N GLN A 26 1.89 -12.58 -4.88
CA GLN A 26 1.79 -11.26 -5.52
C GLN A 26 0.37 -10.67 -5.45
N GLU A 27 -0.67 -11.50 -5.39
CA GLU A 27 -2.05 -11.02 -5.29
C GLU A 27 -2.30 -10.42 -3.91
N GLU A 28 -1.92 -11.11 -2.84
CA GLU A 28 -2.03 -10.60 -1.47
C GLU A 28 -1.19 -9.33 -1.28
N LYS A 29 0.03 -9.31 -1.82
CA LYS A 29 0.91 -8.14 -1.77
C LYS A 29 0.30 -6.94 -2.50
N SER A 30 -0.26 -7.16 -3.69
CA SER A 30 -0.93 -6.10 -4.46
C SER A 30 -2.19 -5.60 -3.75
N TRP A 31 -2.96 -6.51 -3.17
CA TRP A 31 -4.16 -6.19 -2.40
C TRP A 31 -3.83 -5.33 -1.18
N ILE A 32 -2.87 -5.74 -0.34
CA ILE A 32 -2.54 -4.97 0.87
C ILE A 32 -1.89 -3.63 0.51
N THR A 33 -1.08 -3.59 -0.55
CA THR A 33 -0.51 -2.33 -1.04
C THR A 33 -1.60 -1.39 -1.52
N THR A 34 -2.59 -1.88 -2.26
CA THR A 34 -3.76 -1.08 -2.67
C THR A 34 -4.47 -0.50 -1.46
N ARG A 35 -4.69 -1.29 -0.41
CA ARG A 35 -5.31 -0.81 0.83
C ARG A 35 -4.49 0.29 1.51
N ILE A 36 -3.17 0.12 1.60
CA ILE A 36 -2.27 1.13 2.17
C ILE A 36 -2.34 2.43 1.36
N LEU A 37 -2.19 2.36 0.03
CA LEU A 37 -2.14 3.55 -0.83
C LEU A 37 -3.48 4.28 -0.95
N GLU A 38 -4.62 3.58 -0.79
CA GLU A 38 -5.95 4.20 -0.87
C GLU A 38 -6.45 4.77 0.46
N SER A 39 -6.05 4.19 1.59
CA SER A 39 -6.71 4.45 2.88
C SER A 39 -5.79 4.94 3.98
N ALA A 40 -4.47 4.72 3.89
CA ALA A 40 -3.54 5.23 4.88
C ALA A 40 -3.22 6.70 4.61
N LYS A 41 -2.98 7.46 5.68
CA LYS A 41 -2.37 8.79 5.61
C LYS A 41 -1.00 8.68 4.96
N TYR A 42 -0.65 9.67 4.17
CA TYR A 42 0.60 9.72 3.43
C TYR A 42 1.85 9.42 4.28
N GLU A 43 1.93 9.99 5.48
CA GLU A 43 3.04 9.76 6.43
C GLU A 43 3.14 8.32 6.94
N ASP A 44 2.01 7.61 7.04
CA ASP A 44 1.96 6.25 7.55
C ASP A 44 2.32 5.21 6.48
N ILE A 45 2.14 5.54 5.20
CA ILE A 45 2.49 4.66 4.07
C ILE A 45 3.95 4.20 4.16
N TRP A 46 4.83 5.14 4.51
CA TRP A 46 6.27 4.91 4.59
C TRP A 46 6.70 4.06 5.79
N ARG A 47 5.79 3.74 6.71
CA ARG A 47 6.04 2.76 7.77
C ARG A 47 6.01 1.33 7.24
N PHE A 48 5.32 1.11 6.12
CA PHE A 48 5.11 -0.23 5.53
C PHE A 48 5.86 -0.42 4.23
N LEU A 49 5.98 0.63 3.43
CA LEU A 49 6.50 0.57 2.07
C LEU A 49 7.66 1.54 1.89
N THR A 50 8.61 1.19 1.03
CA THR A 50 9.60 2.13 0.50
C THR A 50 9.13 2.69 -0.83
N LEU A 51 9.64 3.86 -1.22
CA LEU A 51 9.36 4.43 -2.54
C LEU A 51 9.70 3.46 -3.68
N GLN A 52 10.81 2.71 -3.55
CA GLN A 52 11.19 1.71 -4.53
C GLN A 52 10.15 0.58 -4.63
N GLN A 53 9.69 0.05 -3.49
CA GLN A 53 8.64 -0.99 -3.48
C GLN A 53 7.35 -0.48 -4.11
N VAL A 54 6.97 0.78 -3.85
CA VAL A 54 5.81 1.41 -4.51
C VAL A 54 6.05 1.48 -6.02
N LYS A 55 7.19 2.00 -6.50
CA LYS A 55 7.51 2.07 -7.94
C LYS A 55 7.44 0.70 -8.62
N GLU A 56 7.94 -0.34 -7.97
CA GLU A 56 7.97 -1.71 -8.51
C GLU A 56 6.57 -2.31 -8.64
N ILE A 57 5.70 -2.12 -7.65
CA ILE A 57 4.37 -2.76 -7.62
C ILE A 57 3.28 -1.89 -8.25
N TYR A 58 3.45 -0.57 -8.26
CA TYR A 58 2.43 0.39 -8.73
C TYR A 58 1.85 0.06 -10.11
N PRO A 59 2.63 -0.36 -11.13
CA PRO A 59 2.08 -0.70 -12.45
C PRO A 59 1.06 -1.84 -12.45
N SER A 60 1.07 -2.72 -11.45
CA SER A 60 0.11 -3.83 -11.34
C SER A 60 -1.11 -3.50 -10.49
N LEU A 61 -1.12 -2.37 -9.78
CA LEU A 61 -2.19 -2.01 -8.86
C LEU A 61 -3.43 -1.52 -9.59
N LYS A 62 -4.60 -1.95 -9.11
CA LYS A 62 -5.91 -1.44 -9.54
C LYS A 62 -6.42 -0.45 -8.50
N LEU A 63 -6.00 0.81 -8.62
CA LEU A 63 -6.41 1.89 -7.73
C LEU A 63 -7.65 2.61 -8.27
N LYS A 64 -8.47 3.16 -7.37
CA LYS A 64 -9.52 4.13 -7.74
C LYS A 64 -8.91 5.31 -8.49
N LYS A 65 -9.60 5.79 -9.53
CA LYS A 65 -9.08 6.84 -10.43
C LYS A 65 -8.50 8.08 -9.71
N PRO A 66 -9.17 8.69 -8.71
CA PRO A 66 -8.60 9.86 -8.01
C PRO A 66 -7.29 9.54 -7.26
N VAL A 67 -7.20 8.35 -6.68
CA VAL A 67 -5.97 7.89 -5.99
C VAL A 67 -4.90 7.61 -7.02
N LYS A 68 -5.26 6.95 -8.12
CA LYS A 68 -4.36 6.67 -9.24
C LYS A 68 -3.72 7.97 -9.77
N ASP A 69 -4.53 8.97 -10.09
CA ASP A 69 -4.08 10.25 -10.65
C ASP A 69 -3.12 10.98 -9.68
N ALA A 70 -3.41 10.94 -8.37
CA ALA A 70 -2.55 11.53 -7.34
C ALA A 70 -1.18 10.83 -7.26
N TRP A 71 -1.16 9.50 -7.32
CA TRP A 71 0.08 8.73 -7.32
C TRP A 71 0.85 8.84 -8.64
N ASP A 72 0.18 8.90 -9.79
CA ASP A 72 0.82 9.13 -11.09
C ASP A 72 1.58 10.47 -11.06
N TYR A 73 0.95 11.53 -10.53
CA TYR A 73 1.61 12.82 -10.32
C TYR A 73 2.80 12.69 -9.35
N ALA A 74 2.59 12.10 -8.17
CA ALA A 74 3.65 11.99 -7.16
C ALA A 74 4.88 11.20 -7.66
N LEU A 75 4.65 10.08 -8.34
CA LEU A 75 5.71 9.26 -8.93
C LEU A 75 6.43 9.97 -10.09
N SER A 76 5.75 10.88 -10.82
CA SER A 76 6.39 11.71 -11.84
C SER A 76 7.39 12.73 -11.26
N ILE A 77 7.14 13.21 -10.03
CA ILE A 77 8.02 14.15 -9.33
C ILE A 77 9.21 13.44 -8.69
N TRP A 78 9.02 12.24 -8.14
CA TRP A 78 10.09 11.47 -7.50
C TRP A 78 10.92 10.62 -8.48
N ASN A 79 10.84 10.92 -9.77
CA ASN A 79 11.58 10.20 -10.79
C ASN A 79 13.07 10.57 -10.78
#